data_AF-A0A356WCS5-F1
#
_entry.id   AF-A0A356WCS5-F1
#
_cell.length_a   1.000
_cell.length_b   1.000
_cell.length_c   1.000
_cell.angle_alpha   90.00
_cell.angle_beta   90.00
_cell.angle_gamma   90.00
#
_symmetry.space_group_name_H-M   'P 1'
#
loop_
_entity.id
_entity.type
_entity.pdbx_description
1 polymer ?
#
loop_
_entity_poly.entity_id
_entity_poly.type
_entity_poly.pdbx_seq_one_letter_code
_entity_poly.pdbx_strand_id
1 'polypeptide(L)'
;YMTRATYLTFFGEPRGASAGQANSASSSGHGAHDSHGAHDSDNNHDVHASHGPHESGLLITIPLMILSVFALGSGFLNATPFGESWERMKLWVEPRAVEVVDTTHSGGPGESLVLALPTAEESHSNSVCGSATPETGVCFAPQLQHAPFKWSKAMMSMVIVFLGFAVSWILSMLLFTKRDARLVGLTQRVKILGLGHKFLVNKYYLDDLYEKVVVRSVAYPISRAAYWFNQNVLDGILHGVSNLTRKLSGWVYKNIDQRVVDGTVNNSASFTKSVGTAAQPTQSGKVSQYGALLFSAAAVAALVLVIINT
;
A
#
# COMPACT_ATOMS: atom_id res chain seq x y z
N TYR A 1 -5.61 -21.36 -23.91
CA TYR A 1 -5.97 -19.92 -23.81
C TYR A 1 -4.91 -19.04 -24.42
N MET A 2 -3.60 -19.29 -24.21
CA MET A 2 -2.51 -18.54 -24.86
C MET A 2 -2.65 -18.46 -26.38
N THR A 3 -2.82 -19.60 -27.07
CA THR A 3 -3.05 -19.62 -28.53
C THR A 3 -4.25 -18.78 -28.96
N ARG A 4 -5.36 -18.84 -28.22
CA ARG A 4 -6.55 -18.01 -28.48
C ARG A 4 -6.22 -16.51 -28.32
N ALA A 5 -5.48 -16.14 -27.28
CA ALA A 5 -5.08 -14.74 -27.05
C ALA A 5 -4.20 -14.25 -28.20
N THR A 6 -3.12 -14.97 -28.53
CA THR A 6 -2.22 -14.66 -29.65
C THR A 6 -2.98 -14.56 -30.98
N TYR A 7 -3.91 -15.48 -31.25
CA TYR A 7 -4.71 -15.44 -32.47
C TYR A 7 -5.58 -14.19 -32.54
N LEU A 8 -6.30 -13.87 -31.46
CA LEU A 8 -7.19 -12.71 -31.40
C LEU A 8 -6.44 -11.37 -31.47
N THR A 9 -5.21 -11.31 -30.96
CA THR A 9 -4.42 -10.07 -30.95
C THR A 9 -3.69 -9.83 -32.28
N PHE A 10 -3.15 -10.88 -32.91
CA PHE A 10 -2.27 -10.73 -34.08
C PHE A 10 -2.84 -11.23 -35.41
N PHE A 11 -3.77 -12.20 -35.39
CA PHE A 11 -4.25 -12.88 -36.60
C PHE A 11 -5.76 -12.69 -36.86
N GLY A 12 -6.48 -12.08 -35.92
CA GLY A 12 -7.89 -11.76 -36.06
C GLY A 12 -8.13 -10.44 -36.80
N GLU A 13 -9.36 -10.22 -37.24
CA GLU A 13 -9.78 -8.90 -37.75
C GLU A 13 -9.63 -7.85 -36.64
N PRO A 14 -9.09 -6.66 -36.94
CA PRO A 14 -8.96 -5.59 -35.96
C PRO A 14 -10.35 -5.15 -35.46
N ARG A 15 -10.50 -5.05 -34.15
CA ARG A 15 -11.74 -4.63 -33.48
C ARG A 15 -11.39 -3.53 -32.49
N GLY A 16 -11.96 -2.33 -32.67
CA GLY A 16 -11.75 -1.18 -31.79
C GLY A 16 -11.03 -0.01 -32.46
N ALA A 17 -10.41 0.87 -31.65
CA ALA A 17 -9.84 2.15 -32.10
C ALA A 17 -8.77 2.02 -33.21
N SER A 18 -8.06 0.89 -33.28
CA SER A 18 -7.08 0.60 -34.33
C SER A 18 -7.69 0.14 -35.67
N ALA A 19 -9.01 -0.09 -35.73
CA ALA A 19 -9.73 -0.45 -36.96
C ALA A 19 -10.11 0.78 -37.81
N GLY A 20 -9.64 1.99 -37.45
CA GLY A 20 -9.84 3.22 -38.24
C GLY A 20 -11.27 3.76 -38.26
N GLN A 21 -12.19 3.21 -37.46
CA GLN A 21 -13.59 3.60 -37.47
C GLN A 21 -13.98 4.32 -36.17
N ALA A 22 -13.40 5.51 -35.98
CA ALA A 22 -14.03 6.54 -35.16
C ALA A 22 -15.20 7.12 -35.97
N ASN A 23 -16.30 6.37 -36.07
CA ASN A 23 -17.56 6.96 -36.49
C ASN A 23 -17.91 8.01 -35.43
N SER A 24 -17.94 9.26 -35.89
CA SER A 24 -18.32 10.46 -35.15
C SER A 24 -19.81 10.35 -34.77
N ALA A 25 -20.12 9.52 -33.78
CA ALA A 25 -21.40 9.51 -33.11
C ALA A 25 -21.18 10.13 -31.74
N SER A 26 -21.50 11.41 -31.67
CA SER A 26 -21.65 12.21 -30.47
C SER A 26 -22.32 11.41 -29.34
N SER A 27 -21.59 11.15 -28.26
CA SER A 27 -22.18 10.93 -26.93
C SER A 27 -21.56 11.94 -25.96
N SER A 28 -22.19 13.10 -25.95
CA SER A 28 -22.23 14.05 -24.84
C SER A 28 -22.58 13.34 -23.52
N GLY A 29 -21.86 13.64 -22.43
CA GLY A 29 -22.37 13.35 -21.09
C GLY A 29 -21.35 13.09 -19.97
N HIS A 30 -20.77 14.18 -19.46
CA HIS A 30 -20.45 14.46 -18.05
C HIS A 30 -19.44 13.61 -17.25
N GLY A 31 -18.39 14.31 -16.80
CA GLY A 31 -17.52 13.97 -15.68
C GLY A 31 -16.58 15.14 -15.40
N ALA A 32 -17.12 16.28 -15.00
CA ALA A 32 -16.37 17.50 -14.69
C ALA A 32 -15.47 17.29 -13.47
N HIS A 33 -14.16 17.44 -13.66
CA HIS A 33 -13.21 17.74 -12.60
C HIS A 33 -12.71 19.16 -12.81
N ASP A 34 -13.39 20.11 -12.18
CA ASP A 34 -12.90 21.47 -11.98
C ASP A 34 -11.88 21.46 -10.82
N SER A 35 -10.63 21.78 -11.12
CA SER A 35 -9.82 22.61 -10.22
C SER A 35 -8.68 23.27 -10.99
N HIS A 36 -8.74 24.60 -10.95
CA HIS A 36 -8.00 25.61 -11.70
C HIS A 36 -6.47 25.62 -11.51
N GLY A 37 -5.78 25.93 -12.61
CA GLY A 37 -4.43 26.49 -12.63
C GLY A 37 -4.20 27.11 -14.02
N ALA A 38 -4.45 28.41 -14.14
CA ALA A 38 -4.33 29.17 -15.37
C ALA A 38 -2.86 29.31 -15.80
N HIS A 39 -2.52 28.85 -17.01
CA HIS A 39 -1.42 29.39 -17.80
C HIS A 39 -1.70 29.18 -19.29
N ASP A 40 -1.78 30.32 -19.97
CA ASP A 40 -1.39 30.65 -21.34
C ASP A 40 -1.85 29.77 -22.52
N SER A 41 -2.51 30.50 -23.42
CA SER A 41 -2.93 30.13 -24.75
C SER A 41 -1.76 29.69 -25.63
N ASP A 42 -1.72 28.40 -25.95
CA ASP A 42 -1.19 27.92 -27.22
C ASP A 42 -2.28 27.08 -27.90
N ASN A 43 -2.90 27.69 -28.91
CA ASN A 43 -3.65 26.99 -29.96
C ASN A 43 -2.65 26.14 -30.75
N ASN A 44 -2.27 24.98 -30.21
CA ASN A 44 -1.71 23.92 -31.02
C ASN A 44 -2.84 22.94 -31.30
N HIS A 45 -3.16 22.80 -32.57
CA HIS A 45 -4.19 21.89 -33.04
C HIS A 45 -3.91 20.49 -32.51
N ASP A 46 -4.81 19.96 -31.68
CA ASP A 46 -4.93 18.53 -31.37
C ASP A 46 -5.37 17.79 -32.64
N VAL A 47 -4.50 17.79 -33.64
CA VAL A 47 -4.46 16.77 -34.67
C VAL A 47 -3.77 15.59 -34.00
N HIS A 48 -4.49 14.90 -33.11
CA HIS A 48 -4.10 13.55 -32.70
C HIS A 48 -4.20 12.68 -33.94
N ALA A 49 -3.12 12.75 -34.70
CA ALA A 49 -2.86 11.95 -35.87
C ALA A 49 -3.16 10.51 -35.50
N SER A 50 -3.90 9.88 -36.39
CA SER A 50 -4.11 8.45 -36.47
C SER A 50 -2.74 7.75 -36.52
N HIS A 51 -2.10 7.58 -35.37
CA HIS A 51 -0.88 6.79 -35.28
C HIS A 51 -1.30 5.33 -35.36
N GLY A 52 -1.08 4.75 -36.54
CA GLY A 52 -1.19 3.31 -36.73
C GLY A 52 -0.23 2.55 -35.79
N PRO A 53 -0.38 1.23 -35.68
CA PRO A 53 0.49 0.42 -34.83
C PRO A 53 1.97 0.64 -35.17
N HIS A 54 2.78 0.99 -34.16
CA HIS A 54 4.23 1.11 -34.29
C HIS A 54 4.93 0.25 -33.25
N GLU A 55 6.18 -0.13 -33.53
CA GLU A 55 7.01 -0.89 -32.60
C GLU A 55 7.30 -0.09 -31.32
N SER A 56 7.57 -0.81 -30.22
CA SER A 56 7.98 -0.17 -28.97
C SER A 56 9.41 0.36 -29.07
N GLY A 57 9.71 1.47 -28.38
CA GLY A 57 11.07 2.02 -28.31
C GLY A 57 12.07 1.08 -27.63
N LEU A 58 13.36 1.36 -27.80
CA LEU A 58 14.48 0.53 -27.31
C LEU A 58 14.43 0.22 -25.80
N LEU A 59 13.88 1.14 -25.01
CA LEU A 59 13.72 0.97 -23.56
C LEU A 59 12.84 -0.23 -23.18
N ILE A 60 11.93 -0.67 -24.05
CA ILE A 60 11.05 -1.82 -23.82
C ILE A 60 11.59 -3.07 -24.54
N THR A 61 12.12 -2.92 -25.75
CA THR A 61 12.54 -4.08 -26.57
C THR A 61 13.81 -4.76 -26.03
N ILE A 62 14.77 -4.00 -25.50
CA ILE A 62 16.03 -4.55 -24.98
C ILE A 62 15.79 -5.51 -23.79
N PRO A 63 15.03 -5.13 -22.74
CA PRO A 63 14.68 -6.08 -21.68
C PRO A 63 13.98 -7.34 -22.19
N LEU A 64 13.04 -7.22 -23.13
CA LEU A 64 12.33 -8.38 -23.70
C LEU A 64 13.27 -9.31 -24.46
N MET A 65 14.23 -8.77 -25.22
CA MET A 65 15.26 -9.57 -25.91
C MET A 65 16.14 -10.32 -24.91
N ILE A 66 16.63 -9.64 -23.86
CA ILE A 66 17.46 -10.28 -22.82
C ILE A 66 16.69 -11.41 -22.13
N LEU A 67 15.42 -11.18 -21.76
CA LEU A 67 14.57 -12.21 -21.17
C LEU A 67 14.34 -13.40 -22.11
N SER A 68 14.21 -13.16 -23.42
CA SER A 68 14.08 -14.26 -24.40
C SER A 68 15.33 -15.13 -24.47
N VAL A 69 16.53 -14.52 -24.40
CA VAL A 69 17.80 -15.24 -24.38
C VAL A 69 17.93 -16.06 -23.10
N PHE A 70 17.54 -15.50 -21.95
CA PHE A 70 17.54 -16.25 -20.69
C PHE A 70 16.51 -17.38 -20.66
N ALA A 71 15.33 -17.21 -21.26
CA ALA A 71 14.34 -18.28 -21.36
C ALA A 71 14.85 -19.46 -22.21
N LEU A 72 15.47 -19.17 -23.37
CA LEU A 72 16.08 -20.21 -24.22
C LEU A 72 17.30 -20.86 -23.55
N GLY A 73 18.17 -20.04 -22.95
CA GLY A 73 19.36 -20.51 -22.25
C GLY A 73 19.03 -21.39 -21.04
N SER A 74 18.06 -20.98 -20.21
CA SER A 74 17.58 -21.78 -19.08
C SER A 74 17.00 -23.12 -19.52
N GLY A 75 16.24 -23.16 -20.62
CA GLY A 75 15.74 -24.41 -21.20
C GLY A 75 16.86 -25.35 -21.65
N PHE A 76 17.92 -24.81 -22.25
CA PHE A 76 19.05 -25.61 -22.74
C PHE A 76 19.95 -26.12 -21.60
N LEU A 77 20.13 -25.34 -20.53
CA LEU A 77 20.88 -25.71 -19.32
C LEU A 77 20.18 -26.78 -18.45
N ASN A 78 18.96 -27.19 -18.81
CA ASN A 78 18.20 -28.22 -18.12
C ASN A 78 17.60 -29.24 -19.10
N ALA A 79 18.28 -29.47 -20.22
CA ALA A 79 17.77 -30.30 -21.30
C ALA A 79 17.99 -31.79 -21.03
N THR A 80 17.03 -32.40 -20.33
CA THR A 80 16.99 -33.83 -19.96
C THR A 80 17.24 -34.83 -21.10
N PRO A 81 16.89 -34.56 -22.39
CA PRO A 81 17.14 -35.52 -23.47
C PRO A 81 18.62 -35.66 -23.88
N PHE A 82 19.49 -34.71 -23.51
CA PHE A 82 20.91 -34.72 -23.87
C PHE A 82 21.83 -35.33 -22.80
N GLY A 83 21.26 -35.88 -21.72
CA GLY A 83 21.96 -36.60 -20.65
C GLY A 83 22.26 -35.74 -19.42
N GLU A 84 22.69 -36.40 -18.33
CA GLU A 84 22.89 -35.78 -17.01
C GLU A 84 23.89 -34.62 -17.00
N SER A 85 24.85 -34.60 -17.93
CA SER A 85 25.84 -33.51 -18.05
C SER A 85 25.21 -32.16 -18.45
N TRP A 86 23.99 -32.18 -18.99
CA TRP A 86 23.19 -31.02 -19.38
C TRP A 86 22.14 -30.65 -18.34
N GLU A 87 22.00 -31.39 -17.24
CA GLU A 87 21.06 -31.12 -16.15
C GLU A 87 21.72 -30.30 -15.03
N ARG A 88 22.37 -29.18 -15.41
CA ARG A 88 23.18 -28.36 -14.46
C ARG A 88 22.35 -27.79 -13.32
N MET A 89 21.07 -27.56 -13.55
CA MET A 89 20.12 -27.10 -12.52
C MET A 89 19.96 -28.10 -11.38
N LYS A 90 20.05 -29.42 -11.63
CA LYS A 90 19.98 -30.44 -10.58
C LYS A 90 21.14 -30.28 -9.59
N LEU A 91 22.36 -30.10 -10.11
CA LEU A 91 23.55 -29.89 -9.29
C LEU A 91 23.48 -28.63 -8.41
N TRP A 92 22.74 -27.60 -8.85
CA TRP A 92 22.65 -26.32 -8.13
C TRP A 92 21.46 -26.22 -7.17
N VAL A 93 20.35 -26.90 -7.45
CA VAL A 93 19.07 -26.72 -6.74
C VAL A 93 18.65 -27.96 -5.94
N GLU A 94 19.17 -29.15 -6.25
CA GLU A 94 18.81 -30.34 -5.46
C GLU A 94 19.30 -30.21 -4.02
N PRO A 95 18.41 -30.42 -3.03
CA PRO A 95 18.81 -30.41 -1.64
C PRO A 95 19.78 -31.56 -1.41
N ARG A 96 21.03 -31.24 -1.08
CA ARG A 96 21.99 -32.24 -0.63
C ARG A 96 21.57 -32.71 0.77
N ALA A 97 21.51 -34.02 0.97
CA ALA A 97 21.31 -34.58 2.29
C ALA A 97 22.44 -34.09 3.20
N VAL A 98 22.11 -33.15 4.09
CA VAL A 98 22.99 -32.78 5.19
C VAL A 98 22.78 -33.82 6.26
N GLU A 99 23.87 -34.42 6.73
CA GLU A 99 23.86 -35.33 7.85
C GLU A 99 23.41 -34.55 9.09
N VAL A 100 22.17 -34.80 9.56
CA VAL A 100 21.73 -34.34 10.87
C VAL A 100 22.14 -35.42 11.86
N VAL A 101 23.38 -35.33 12.34
CA VAL A 101 23.83 -36.14 13.47
C VAL A 101 23.17 -35.56 14.71
N ASP A 102 22.18 -36.26 15.25
CA ASP A 102 21.62 -35.92 16.55
C ASP A 102 22.64 -36.38 17.61
N THR A 103 23.45 -35.45 18.11
CA THR A 103 24.59 -35.74 19.01
C THR A 103 24.16 -36.16 20.42
N THR A 104 22.89 -36.50 20.62
CA THR A 104 22.31 -36.85 21.92
C THR A 104 21.71 -38.25 21.97
N HIS A 105 22.35 -39.25 21.36
CA HIS A 105 22.18 -40.64 21.83
C HIS A 105 23.20 -40.92 22.93
N SER A 106 22.80 -40.66 24.17
CA SER A 106 23.49 -41.20 25.34
C SER A 106 23.27 -42.71 25.36
N GLY A 107 24.27 -43.48 24.93
CA GLY A 107 24.32 -44.92 25.17
C GLY A 107 24.18 -45.20 26.68
N GLY A 108 23.56 -46.34 27.01
CA GLY A 108 23.50 -46.79 28.41
C GLY A 108 24.91 -46.99 28.99
N PRO A 109 25.04 -47.14 30.34
CA PRO A 109 26.35 -47.28 30.97
C PRO A 109 27.14 -48.46 30.38
N GLY A 110 28.23 -48.15 29.66
CA GLY A 110 29.13 -49.15 29.06
C GLY A 110 29.08 -49.27 27.53
N GLU A 111 28.19 -48.54 26.85
CA GLU A 111 28.10 -48.56 25.39
C GLU A 111 28.96 -47.45 24.77
N SER A 112 29.97 -47.80 23.98
CA SER A 112 30.76 -46.81 23.24
C SER A 112 29.93 -46.25 22.08
N LEU A 113 30.10 -44.96 21.82
CA LEU A 113 29.45 -44.24 20.74
C LEU A 113 29.95 -44.80 19.40
N VAL A 114 29.24 -45.80 18.87
CA VAL A 114 29.53 -46.34 17.54
C VAL A 114 28.88 -45.42 16.52
N LEU A 115 29.68 -44.53 15.92
CA LEU A 115 29.31 -43.87 14.66
C LEU A 115 29.31 -44.94 13.57
N ALA A 116 28.21 -45.67 13.42
CA ALA A 116 27.96 -46.47 12.24
C ALA A 116 27.57 -45.51 11.12
N LEU A 117 28.54 -45.15 10.27
CA LEU A 117 28.28 -44.49 8.98
C LEU A 117 27.89 -45.60 7.99
N PRO A 118 26.61 -45.80 7.65
CA PRO A 118 26.26 -46.70 6.55
C PRO A 118 26.80 -46.12 5.23
N THR A 119 27.25 -47.01 4.36
CA THR A 119 27.64 -46.66 2.99
C THR A 119 26.47 -46.02 2.27
N ALA A 120 26.76 -45.02 1.43
CA ALA A 120 25.77 -44.16 0.74
C ALA A 120 24.60 -44.91 0.06
N GLU A 121 24.78 -46.20 -0.25
CA GLU A 121 23.81 -47.07 -0.92
C GLU A 121 22.56 -47.43 -0.08
N GLU A 122 22.66 -47.52 1.25
CA GLU A 122 21.49 -47.86 2.11
C GLU A 122 20.53 -46.68 2.34
N SER A 123 20.99 -45.46 2.05
CA SER A 123 20.22 -44.21 2.18
C SER A 123 19.15 -44.02 1.08
N HIS A 124 19.09 -44.93 0.09
CA HIS A 124 18.34 -44.71 -1.13
C HIS A 124 16.83 -44.97 -1.05
N SER A 125 16.28 -45.57 0.01
CA SER A 125 14.83 -45.89 -0.02
C SER A 125 14.04 -45.91 1.28
N ASN A 126 14.66 -46.01 2.46
CA ASN A 126 13.90 -46.24 3.72
C ASN A 126 14.39 -45.36 4.88
N SER A 127 14.49 -44.05 4.70
CA SER A 127 14.69 -43.18 5.86
C SER A 127 13.35 -42.83 6.50
N VAL A 128 13.20 -43.19 7.78
CA VAL A 128 11.99 -42.93 8.59
C VAL A 128 11.90 -41.45 9.00
N CYS A 129 12.95 -40.68 8.72
CA CYS A 129 13.12 -39.27 9.05
C CYS A 129 11.92 -38.42 8.60
N GLY A 130 11.24 -37.78 9.55
CA GLY A 130 10.07 -36.93 9.31
C GLY A 130 8.70 -37.64 9.39
N SER A 131 8.68 -38.98 9.45
CA SER A 131 7.45 -39.77 9.64
C SER A 131 7.43 -40.54 10.97
N ALA A 132 8.59 -40.97 11.47
CA ALA A 132 8.78 -41.53 12.81
C ALA A 132 10.24 -41.37 13.29
N THR A 133 10.48 -41.54 14.59
CA THR A 133 11.82 -41.47 15.20
C THR A 133 12.60 -42.77 14.95
N PRO A 134 13.84 -42.72 14.41
CA PRO A 134 14.65 -43.91 14.15
C PRO A 134 15.22 -44.51 15.45
N GLU A 135 15.47 -45.82 15.46
CA GLU A 135 16.06 -46.52 16.62
C GLU A 135 17.55 -46.22 16.84
N THR A 136 18.27 -45.78 15.81
CA THR A 136 19.74 -45.64 15.81
C THR A 136 20.25 -44.19 15.89
N GLY A 137 19.39 -43.21 16.21
CA GLY A 137 19.80 -41.82 16.44
C GLY A 137 20.35 -41.04 15.23
N VAL A 138 20.50 -41.69 14.08
CA VAL A 138 20.90 -41.06 12.82
C VAL A 138 19.71 -41.01 11.87
N CYS A 139 19.40 -39.81 11.37
CA CYS A 139 18.27 -39.55 10.50
C CYS A 139 18.74 -38.92 9.19
N PHE A 140 18.56 -39.63 8.07
CA PHE A 140 18.87 -39.11 6.74
C PHE A 140 17.63 -38.50 6.10
N ALA A 141 17.74 -37.31 5.51
CA ALA A 141 16.71 -36.80 4.62
C ALA A 141 16.56 -37.74 3.41
N PRO A 142 15.35 -38.18 3.04
CA PRO A 142 15.18 -39.10 1.91
C PRO A 142 15.63 -38.41 0.62
N GLN A 143 16.54 -39.04 -0.12
CA GLN A 143 16.94 -38.57 -1.44
C GLN A 143 15.73 -38.64 -2.38
N LEU A 144 15.42 -37.54 -3.09
CA LEU A 144 14.33 -37.52 -4.06
C LEU A 144 14.69 -38.43 -5.24
N GLN A 145 13.99 -39.57 -5.35
CA GLN A 145 14.10 -40.42 -6.54
C GLN A 145 13.32 -39.81 -7.70
N HIS A 146 14.03 -39.19 -8.63
CA HIS A 146 13.42 -38.68 -9.87
C HIS A 146 13.15 -39.80 -10.87
N ALA A 147 11.98 -39.79 -11.49
CA ALA A 147 11.66 -40.75 -12.54
C ALA A 147 12.62 -40.56 -13.72
N PRO A 148 13.29 -41.62 -14.23
CA PRO A 148 14.22 -41.49 -15.33
C PRO A 148 13.50 -41.00 -16.59
N PHE A 149 14.19 -40.17 -17.37
CA PHE A 149 13.65 -39.64 -18.62
C PHE A 149 13.32 -40.80 -19.57
N LYS A 150 12.06 -40.81 -20.05
CA LYS A 150 11.59 -41.77 -21.05
C LYS A 150 10.97 -41.01 -22.20
N TRP A 151 11.55 -41.15 -23.39
CA TRP A 151 11.07 -40.52 -24.62
C TRP A 151 9.59 -40.79 -24.90
N SER A 152 9.08 -41.97 -24.56
CA SER A 152 7.65 -42.29 -24.71
C SER A 152 6.74 -41.31 -23.94
N LYS A 153 7.09 -40.94 -22.69
CA LYS A 153 6.32 -39.99 -21.88
C LYS A 153 6.44 -38.56 -22.42
N ALA A 154 7.66 -38.18 -22.82
CA ALA A 154 7.92 -36.85 -23.37
C ALA A 154 7.21 -36.63 -24.72
N MET A 155 7.22 -37.62 -25.61
CA MET A 155 6.51 -37.55 -26.89
C MET A 155 5.00 -37.50 -26.67
N MET A 156 4.45 -38.27 -25.72
CA MET A 156 3.03 -38.22 -25.40
C MET A 156 2.61 -36.83 -24.93
N SER A 157 3.35 -36.21 -24.00
CA SER A 157 3.03 -34.86 -23.53
C SER A 157 3.16 -33.82 -24.64
N MET A 158 4.21 -33.93 -25.48
CA MET A 158 4.41 -33.05 -26.62
C MET A 158 3.24 -33.13 -27.61
N VAL A 159 2.77 -34.34 -27.95
CA VAL A 159 1.61 -34.56 -28.82
C VAL A 159 0.35 -33.92 -28.23
N ILE A 160 0.09 -34.09 -26.93
CA ILE A 160 -1.06 -33.48 -26.25
C ILE A 160 -1.00 -31.95 -26.34
N VAL A 161 0.18 -31.35 -26.13
CA VAL A 161 0.37 -29.89 -26.24
C VAL A 161 0.14 -29.41 -27.67
N PHE A 162 0.71 -30.08 -28.67
CA PHE A 162 0.50 -29.72 -30.08
C PHE A 162 -0.96 -29.86 -30.51
N LEU A 163 -1.65 -30.92 -30.08
CA LEU A 163 -3.09 -31.08 -30.33
C LEU A 163 -3.89 -29.96 -29.67
N GLY A 164 -3.58 -29.60 -28.42
CA GLY A 164 -4.23 -28.49 -27.73
C GLY A 164 -4.02 -27.14 -28.45
N PHE A 165 -2.81 -26.89 -28.93
CA PHE A 165 -2.48 -25.73 -29.76
C PHE A 165 -3.29 -25.72 -31.07
N ALA A 166 -3.26 -26.83 -31.82
CA ALA A 166 -3.95 -26.94 -33.11
C ALA A 166 -5.48 -26.78 -32.96
N VAL A 167 -6.08 -27.46 -31.97
CA VAL A 167 -7.51 -27.35 -31.67
C VAL A 167 -7.86 -25.90 -31.30
N SER A 168 -7.07 -25.26 -30.43
CA SER A 168 -7.32 -23.87 -30.04
C SER A 168 -7.19 -22.91 -31.22
N TRP A 169 -6.23 -23.13 -32.12
CA TRP A 169 -6.03 -22.32 -33.32
C TRP A 169 -7.21 -22.46 -34.28
N ILE A 170 -7.58 -23.70 -34.62
CA ILE A 170 -8.69 -24.01 -35.53
C ILE A 170 -10.01 -23.46 -34.98
N LEU A 171 -10.30 -23.69 -33.70
CA LEU A 171 -11.53 -23.15 -33.08
C LEU A 171 -11.54 -21.62 -33.08
N SER A 172 -10.41 -20.96 -32.83
CA SER A 172 -10.33 -19.50 -32.86
C SER A 172 -10.56 -18.95 -34.27
N MET A 173 -9.96 -19.60 -35.28
CA MET A 173 -10.16 -19.25 -36.69
C MET A 173 -11.62 -19.44 -37.13
N LEU A 174 -12.25 -20.57 -36.77
CA LEU A 174 -13.63 -20.86 -37.14
C LEU A 174 -14.63 -19.94 -36.44
N LEU A 175 -14.43 -19.68 -35.15
CA LEU A 175 -15.33 -18.87 -34.33
C LEU A 175 -15.19 -17.37 -34.63
N PHE A 176 -13.96 -16.84 -34.68
CA PHE A 176 -13.72 -15.40 -34.72
C PHE A 176 -13.50 -14.84 -36.13
N THR A 177 -12.85 -15.59 -37.01
CA THR A 177 -12.52 -15.13 -38.38
C THR A 177 -13.58 -15.58 -39.37
N LYS A 178 -13.81 -16.89 -39.51
CA LYS A 178 -14.81 -17.42 -40.45
C LYS A 178 -16.26 -17.28 -39.98
N ARG A 179 -16.48 -16.96 -38.70
CA ARG A 179 -17.79 -16.81 -38.06
C ARG A 179 -18.76 -17.94 -38.40
N ASP A 180 -18.31 -19.18 -38.27
CA ASP A 180 -19.12 -20.35 -38.61
C ASP A 180 -20.43 -20.37 -37.80
N ALA A 181 -21.56 -20.41 -38.49
CA ALA A 181 -22.90 -20.33 -37.91
C ALA A 181 -23.22 -21.47 -36.92
N ARG A 182 -22.47 -22.57 -36.95
CA ARG A 182 -22.60 -23.68 -35.99
C ARG A 182 -22.00 -23.38 -34.63
N LEU A 183 -20.91 -22.60 -34.60
CA LEU A 183 -20.16 -22.30 -33.37
C LEU A 183 -20.55 -20.95 -32.78
N VAL A 184 -20.86 -19.97 -33.65
CA VAL A 184 -21.31 -18.64 -33.21
C VAL A 184 -22.67 -18.77 -32.52
N GLY A 185 -22.71 -18.35 -31.25
CA GLY A 185 -23.90 -18.42 -30.41
C GLY A 185 -24.24 -19.82 -29.87
N LEU A 186 -23.32 -20.79 -29.96
CA LEU A 186 -23.52 -22.12 -29.40
C LEU A 186 -23.84 -22.09 -27.89
N THR A 187 -23.21 -21.18 -27.15
CA THR A 187 -23.47 -20.95 -25.71
C THR A 187 -24.85 -20.37 -25.44
N GLN A 188 -25.47 -19.67 -26.41
CA GLN A 188 -26.83 -19.13 -26.29
C GLN A 188 -27.86 -20.19 -26.67
N ARG A 189 -27.54 -21.08 -27.62
CA ARG A 189 -28.43 -22.15 -28.08
C ARG A 189 -28.51 -23.31 -27.09
N VAL A 190 -27.38 -23.71 -26.49
CA VAL A 190 -27.32 -24.84 -25.57
C VAL A 190 -27.21 -24.34 -24.13
N LYS A 191 -28.26 -24.54 -23.33
CA LYS A 191 -28.34 -24.06 -21.94
C LYS A 191 -27.14 -24.51 -21.08
N ILE A 192 -26.70 -25.76 -21.21
CA ILE A 192 -25.58 -26.30 -20.42
C ILE A 192 -24.27 -25.55 -20.74
N LEU A 193 -23.97 -25.33 -22.02
CA LEU A 193 -22.80 -24.56 -22.44
C LEU A 193 -22.94 -23.09 -22.05
N GLY A 194 -24.14 -22.53 -22.09
CA GLY A 194 -24.43 -21.17 -21.62
C GLY A 194 -24.19 -21.00 -20.12
N LEU A 195 -24.63 -21.97 -19.29
CA LEU A 195 -24.38 -21.99 -17.85
C LEU A 195 -22.89 -22.12 -17.55
N GLY A 196 -22.20 -23.06 -18.19
CA GLY A 196 -20.75 -23.22 -18.05
C GLY A 196 -20.00 -21.95 -18.46
N HIS A 197 -20.36 -21.35 -19.59
CA HIS A 197 -19.79 -20.09 -20.04
C HIS A 197 -20.04 -18.95 -19.03
N LYS A 198 -21.27 -18.82 -18.51
CA LYS A 198 -21.61 -17.80 -17.50
C LYS A 198 -20.80 -17.98 -16.23
N PHE A 199 -20.59 -19.22 -15.78
CA PHE A 199 -19.76 -19.55 -14.63
C PHE A 199 -18.28 -19.17 -14.83
N LEU A 200 -17.71 -19.52 -15.99
CA LEU A 200 -16.33 -19.19 -16.35
C LEU A 200 -16.12 -17.67 -16.54
N VAL A 201 -17.05 -16.97 -17.19
CA VAL A 201 -16.99 -15.52 -17.41
C VAL A 201 -17.10 -14.74 -16.10
N ASN A 202 -17.93 -15.19 -15.17
CA ASN A 202 -18.06 -14.60 -13.84
C ASN A 202 -16.93 -15.02 -12.88
N LYS A 203 -15.78 -15.45 -13.40
CA LYS A 203 -14.59 -15.87 -12.63
C LYS A 203 -14.93 -16.85 -11.51
N TYR A 204 -15.76 -17.86 -11.82
CA TYR A 204 -16.21 -18.87 -10.86
C TYR A 204 -17.05 -18.31 -9.69
N TYR A 205 -17.54 -17.07 -9.78
CA TYR A 205 -18.21 -16.32 -8.71
C TYR A 205 -17.35 -16.13 -7.45
N LEU A 206 -16.04 -16.35 -7.51
CA LEU A 206 -15.14 -16.17 -6.38
C LEU A 206 -15.04 -14.70 -5.95
N ASP A 207 -15.09 -13.79 -6.92
CA ASP A 207 -15.09 -12.34 -6.70
C ASP A 207 -16.35 -11.90 -5.94
N ASP A 208 -17.51 -12.38 -6.37
CA ASP A 208 -18.81 -12.14 -5.73
C ASP A 208 -18.85 -12.72 -4.30
N LEU A 209 -18.34 -13.94 -4.12
CA LEU A 209 -18.23 -14.56 -2.79
C LEU A 209 -17.35 -13.71 -1.86
N TYR A 210 -16.19 -13.29 -2.35
CA TYR A 210 -15.28 -12.49 -1.54
C TYR A 210 -15.88 -11.13 -1.18
N GLU A 211 -16.32 -10.35 -2.16
CA GLU A 211 -16.81 -8.99 -1.91
C GLU A 211 -18.14 -8.99 -1.14
N LYS A 212 -19.10 -9.82 -1.53
CA LYS A 212 -20.45 -9.78 -0.93
C LYS A 212 -20.56 -10.57 0.35
N VAL A 213 -19.76 -11.62 0.55
CA VAL A 213 -19.81 -12.42 1.78
C VAL A 213 -18.69 -12.00 2.71
N VAL A 214 -17.42 -12.09 2.28
CA VAL A 214 -16.29 -11.84 3.18
C VAL A 214 -16.17 -10.35 3.51
N VAL A 215 -16.04 -9.49 2.51
CA VAL A 215 -15.82 -8.05 2.73
C VAL A 215 -17.05 -7.41 3.35
N ARG A 216 -18.25 -7.62 2.78
CA ARG A 216 -19.49 -7.05 3.33
C ARG A 216 -19.80 -7.48 4.76
N SER A 217 -19.58 -8.76 5.10
CA SER A 217 -19.94 -9.27 6.43
C SER A 217 -18.89 -8.95 7.50
N VAL A 218 -17.64 -8.70 7.11
CA VAL A 218 -16.54 -8.46 8.06
C VAL A 218 -16.09 -7.00 8.03
N ALA A 219 -15.65 -6.50 6.88
CA ALA A 219 -15.00 -5.18 6.80
C ALA A 219 -15.98 -4.03 7.03
N TYR A 220 -17.18 -4.08 6.44
CA TYR A 220 -18.17 -3.00 6.58
C TYR A 220 -18.72 -2.81 8.01
N PRO A 221 -19.07 -3.86 8.78
CA PRO A 221 -19.51 -3.64 10.16
C PRO A 221 -18.38 -3.14 11.05
N ILE A 222 -17.14 -3.61 10.85
CA ILE A 222 -15.97 -3.14 11.59
C ILE A 222 -15.69 -1.67 11.27
N SER A 223 -15.71 -1.27 10.00
CA SER A 223 -15.49 0.12 9.61
C SER A 223 -16.59 1.04 10.15
N ARG A 224 -17.86 0.59 10.12
CA ARG A 224 -18.97 1.33 10.73
C ARG A 224 -18.82 1.46 12.24
N ALA A 225 -18.36 0.41 12.93
CA ALA A 225 -18.10 0.45 14.36
C ALA A 225 -16.94 1.41 14.70
N ALA A 226 -15.84 1.37 13.94
CA ALA A 226 -14.71 2.27 14.12
C ALA A 226 -15.12 3.74 13.86
N TYR A 227 -15.91 3.98 12.81
CA TYR A 227 -16.42 5.32 12.51
C TYR A 227 -17.35 5.83 13.62
N TRP A 228 -18.25 4.98 14.13
CA TRP A 228 -19.10 5.31 15.27
C TRP A 228 -18.25 5.62 16.52
N PHE A 229 -17.22 4.83 16.80
CA PHE A 229 -16.31 5.05 17.93
C PHE A 229 -15.60 6.40 17.82
N ASN A 230 -15.07 6.73 16.64
CA ASN A 230 -14.44 8.03 16.39
C ASN A 230 -15.42 9.18 16.68
N GLN A 231 -16.62 9.12 16.08
CA GLN A 231 -17.58 10.22 16.14
C GLN A 231 -18.26 10.38 17.50
N ASN A 232 -18.40 9.31 18.29
CA ASN A 232 -19.13 9.36 19.56
C ASN A 232 -18.21 9.37 20.77
N VAL A 233 -17.11 8.62 20.71
CA VAL A 233 -16.18 8.48 21.84
C VAL A 233 -15.07 9.51 21.74
N LEU A 234 -14.32 9.54 20.62
CA LEU A 234 -13.18 10.45 20.50
C LEU A 234 -13.63 11.91 20.46
N ASP A 235 -14.61 12.23 19.62
CA ASP A 235 -15.16 13.59 19.55
C ASP A 235 -15.88 13.95 20.85
N GLY A 236 -16.57 13.00 21.50
CA GLY A 236 -17.21 13.21 22.79
C GLY A 236 -16.21 13.62 23.87
N ILE A 237 -15.06 12.94 23.94
CA ILE A 237 -13.96 13.29 24.84
C ILE A 237 -13.41 14.67 24.48
N LEU A 238 -13.14 14.94 23.20
CA LEU A 238 -12.58 16.21 22.75
C LEU A 238 -13.50 17.40 23.08
N HIS A 239 -14.80 17.26 22.84
CA HIS A 239 -15.79 18.26 23.22
C HIS A 239 -15.89 18.42 24.74
N GLY A 240 -15.78 17.33 25.50
CA GLY A 240 -15.71 17.36 26.96
C GLY A 240 -14.54 18.20 27.47
N VAL A 241 -13.33 17.93 26.96
CA VAL A 241 -12.11 18.68 27.29
C VAL A 241 -12.25 20.15 26.88
N SER A 242 -12.72 20.43 25.66
CA SER A 242 -12.92 21.80 25.19
C SER A 242 -13.89 22.58 26.06
N ASN A 243 -15.03 21.97 26.43
CA ASN A 243 -16.01 22.60 27.30
C ASN A 243 -15.45 22.85 28.71
N LEU A 244 -14.65 21.93 29.26
CA LEU A 244 -13.96 22.12 30.53
C LEU A 244 -12.97 23.29 30.46
N THR A 245 -12.12 23.33 29.44
CA THR A 245 -11.14 24.42 29.23
C THR A 245 -11.83 25.77 29.11
N ARG A 246 -12.94 25.86 28.35
CA ARG A 246 -13.73 27.10 28.23
C ARG A 246 -14.32 27.54 29.57
N LYS A 247 -14.83 26.60 30.37
CA LYS A 247 -15.34 26.89 31.72
C LYS A 247 -14.24 27.36 32.67
N LEU A 248 -13.09 26.68 32.67
CA LEU A 248 -11.94 27.06 33.49
C LEU A 248 -11.40 28.44 33.10
N SER A 249 -11.22 28.69 31.81
CA SER A 249 -10.78 30.00 31.30
C SER A 249 -11.76 31.11 31.70
N GLY A 250 -13.07 30.89 31.53
CA GLY A 250 -14.10 31.83 31.98
C GLY A 250 -14.10 32.06 33.49
N TRP A 251 -13.79 31.03 34.30
CA TRP A 251 -13.64 31.17 35.74
C TRP A 251 -12.39 31.99 36.11
N VAL A 252 -11.24 31.71 35.47
CA VAL A 252 -9.99 32.44 35.70
C VAL A 252 -10.16 33.91 35.34
N TYR A 253 -10.77 34.20 34.19
CA TYR A 253 -11.05 35.58 33.78
C TYR A 253 -11.94 36.32 34.78
N LYS A 254 -13.06 35.71 35.21
CA LYS A 254 -13.98 36.37 36.14
C LYS A 254 -13.43 36.51 37.57
N ASN A 255 -12.59 35.59 38.04
CA ASN A 255 -12.13 35.58 39.43
C ASN A 255 -10.73 36.13 39.63
N ILE A 256 -9.80 35.83 38.73
CA ILE A 256 -8.42 36.31 38.85
C ILE A 256 -8.29 37.66 38.16
N ASP A 257 -8.60 37.73 36.87
CA ASP A 257 -8.42 38.97 36.10
C ASP A 257 -9.34 40.08 36.61
N GLN A 258 -10.66 39.89 36.55
CA GLN A 258 -11.61 40.96 36.90
C GLN A 258 -11.67 41.31 38.39
N ARG A 259 -11.48 40.36 39.31
CA ARG A 259 -11.61 40.65 40.76
C ARG A 259 -10.28 40.97 41.42
N VAL A 260 -9.21 40.24 41.09
CA VAL A 260 -7.91 40.44 41.74
C VAL A 260 -7.11 41.47 40.98
N VAL A 261 -6.87 41.26 39.68
CA VAL A 261 -6.00 42.14 38.89
C VAL A 261 -6.67 43.49 38.68
N ASP A 262 -7.83 43.54 38.03
CA ASP A 262 -8.57 44.78 37.79
C ASP A 262 -9.00 45.44 39.10
N GLY A 263 -9.38 44.66 40.11
CA GLY A 263 -9.68 45.22 41.44
C GLY A 263 -8.48 45.96 42.02
N THR A 264 -7.29 45.35 41.96
CA THR A 264 -6.05 45.98 42.47
C THR A 264 -5.63 47.18 41.62
N VAL A 265 -5.70 47.06 40.29
CA VAL A 265 -5.29 48.11 39.34
C VAL A 265 -6.25 49.29 39.38
N ASN A 266 -7.56 49.06 39.43
CA ASN A 266 -8.54 50.15 39.54
C ASN A 266 -8.45 50.85 40.90
N ASN A 267 -8.19 50.11 41.97
CA ASN A 267 -7.96 50.71 43.28
C ASN A 267 -6.69 51.58 43.28
N SER A 268 -5.58 51.10 42.72
CA SER A 268 -4.35 51.89 42.63
C SER A 268 -4.52 53.10 41.70
N ALA A 269 -5.18 52.93 40.55
CA ALA A 269 -5.51 54.03 39.65
C ALA A 269 -6.41 55.07 40.33
N SER A 270 -7.40 54.64 41.10
CA SER A 270 -8.29 55.55 41.85
C SER A 270 -7.53 56.29 42.96
N PHE A 271 -6.58 55.64 43.62
CA PHE A 271 -5.70 56.25 44.60
C PHE A 271 -4.79 57.31 43.95
N THR A 272 -4.10 56.97 42.86
CA THR A 272 -3.26 57.91 42.11
C THR A 272 -4.08 59.08 41.57
N LYS A 273 -5.27 58.82 41.03
CA LYS A 273 -6.19 59.87 40.56
C LYS A 273 -6.60 60.79 41.70
N SER A 274 -6.92 60.23 42.88
CA SER A 274 -7.29 61.01 44.06
C SER A 274 -6.15 61.92 44.54
N VAL A 275 -4.93 61.38 44.61
CA VAL A 275 -3.71 62.15 44.94
C VAL A 275 -3.47 63.25 43.89
N GLY A 276 -3.62 62.93 42.60
CA GLY A 276 -3.49 63.89 41.51
C GLY A 276 -4.53 65.01 41.58
N THR A 277 -5.80 64.69 41.82
CA THR A 277 -6.87 65.70 41.99
C THR A 277 -6.70 66.55 43.24
N ALA A 278 -6.15 65.99 44.32
CA ALA A 278 -5.84 66.74 45.53
C ALA A 278 -4.63 67.67 45.35
N ALA A 279 -3.66 67.28 44.52
CA ALA A 279 -2.50 68.10 44.16
C ALA A 279 -2.80 69.12 43.03
N GLN A 280 -3.86 68.91 42.24
CA GLN A 280 -4.26 69.78 41.12
C GLN A 280 -4.39 71.27 41.49
N PRO A 281 -4.93 71.68 42.66
CA PRO A 281 -5.04 73.09 43.04
C PRO A 281 -3.70 73.82 43.25
N THR A 282 -2.57 73.10 43.31
CA THR A 282 -1.23 73.69 43.53
C THR A 282 -0.75 74.50 42.33
N GLN A 283 -1.27 74.25 41.12
CA GLN A 283 -1.06 75.10 39.94
C GLN A 283 -2.37 75.83 39.59
N SER A 284 -2.60 76.98 40.22
CA SER A 284 -3.83 77.78 40.03
C SER A 284 -3.78 78.75 38.84
N GLY A 285 -2.64 78.88 38.18
CA GLY A 285 -2.41 79.87 37.11
C GLY A 285 -2.29 81.33 37.57
N LYS A 286 -2.39 81.61 38.88
CA LYS A 286 -2.26 82.97 39.44
C LYS A 286 -0.80 83.27 39.78
N VAL A 287 -0.16 84.21 39.07
CA VAL A 287 1.25 84.60 39.26
C VAL A 287 1.57 84.99 40.72
N SER A 288 0.61 85.58 41.44
CA SER A 288 0.76 85.93 42.86
C SER A 288 0.94 84.72 43.79
N GLN A 289 0.35 83.56 43.46
CA GLN A 289 0.48 82.35 44.27
C GLN A 289 1.82 81.63 44.04
N TYR A 290 2.38 81.70 42.83
CA TYR A 290 3.73 81.20 42.57
C TYR A 290 4.80 81.99 43.33
N GLY A 291 4.66 83.32 43.40
CA GLY A 291 5.54 84.17 44.21
C GLY A 291 5.49 83.80 45.70
N ALA A 292 4.28 83.64 46.26
CA ALA A 292 4.10 83.23 47.65
C ALA A 292 4.72 81.86 47.95
N LEU A 293 4.54 80.87 47.05
CA LEU A 293 5.15 79.55 47.18
C LEU A 293 6.69 79.62 47.20
N LEU A 294 7.31 80.36 46.29
CA LEU A 294 8.78 80.51 46.26
C LEU A 294 9.33 81.16 47.53
N PHE A 295 8.71 82.23 48.02
CA PHE A 295 9.14 82.87 49.27
C PHE A 295 8.95 81.96 50.47
N SER A 296 7.84 81.22 50.55
CA SER A 296 7.62 80.24 51.63
C SER A 296 8.61 79.06 51.57
N ALA A 297 8.92 78.53 50.38
CA ALA A 297 9.92 77.48 50.19
C ALA A 297 11.33 77.96 50.57
N ALA A 298 11.70 79.18 50.17
CA ALA A 298 12.99 79.79 50.55
C ALA A 298 13.08 80.02 52.07
N ALA A 299 12.01 80.48 52.70
CA ALA A 299 11.94 80.65 54.16
C ALA A 299 12.08 79.32 54.91
N VAL A 300 11.39 78.26 54.45
CA VAL A 300 11.53 76.90 55.02
C VAL A 300 12.95 76.36 54.80
N ALA A 301 13.52 76.50 53.61
CA ALA A 301 14.88 76.06 53.31
C ALA A 301 15.92 76.80 54.18
N ALA A 302 15.76 78.12 54.37
CA ALA A 302 16.59 78.89 55.28
C ALA A 302 16.46 78.41 56.73
N LEU A 303 15.23 78.13 57.18
CA LEU A 303 14.96 77.62 58.53
C LEU A 303 15.58 76.23 58.74
N VAL A 304 15.44 75.32 57.76
CA VAL A 304 16.08 73.99 57.76
C VAL A 304 17.60 74.13 57.77
N LEU A 305 18.17 75.03 56.97
CA LEU A 305 19.61 75.27 56.91
C LEU A 305 20.12 75.84 58.24
N VAL A 306 19.38 76.74 58.88
CA VAL A 306 19.69 77.22 60.23
C VAL A 306 19.66 76.06 61.22
N ILE A 307 18.59 75.25 61.25
CA ILE A 307 18.49 74.08 62.16
C ILE A 307 19.63 73.07 61.95
N ILE A 308 20.01 72.80 60.70
CA ILE A 308 21.10 71.86 60.38
C ILE A 308 22.47 72.44 60.73
N ASN A 309 22.62 73.77 60.69
CA ASN A 309 23.88 74.48 60.90
C ASN A 309 24.00 75.12 62.30
N THR A 310 23.04 74.86 63.19
CA THR A 310 23.08 75.09 64.64
C THR A 310 23.32 73.79 65.36
#